data_AF-A0A7X8VKQ9-F1
#
_entry.id   AF-A0A7X8VKQ9-F1
#
_cell.length_a   1.000
_cell.length_b   1.000
_cell.length_c   1.000
_cell.angle_alpha   90.00
_cell.angle_beta   90.00
_cell.angle_gamma   90.00
#
_symmetry.space_group_name_H-M   'P 1'
#
loop_
_entity.id
_entity.type
_entity.pdbx_description
1 polymer ?
#
loop_
_entity_poly.entity_id
_entity_poly.type
_entity_poly.pdbx_seq_one_letter_code
_entity_poly.pdbx_strand_id
1 'polypeptide(L)'
;MSSFRSRSIAGSLAVAVALSIFTVPVNATPAQTTEVPASEPGAISPANLDPALDAEARDLEDGLEYILSIPDEVLLQGDAATQAWVKENSPSENASGGVSTAAVSVLGCTTAIVGMIGGNLVGAAKLLKIKKYIKELGGVKDAVQLMWGASFSAEKMMAVGGALGSLAAELTGVAAIRDKCFA
;
A
#
# COMPACT_ATOMS: atom_id res chain seq x y z
N MET A 1 28.62 -18.68 44.12
CA MET A 1 29.77 -19.51 43.72
C MET A 1 29.67 -19.78 42.23
N SER A 2 30.35 -19.01 41.40
CA SER A 2 31.70 -19.32 40.87
C SER A 2 31.69 -20.41 39.78
N SER A 3 31.72 -20.00 38.52
CA SER A 3 32.85 -20.31 37.64
C SER A 3 32.75 -19.62 36.29
N PHE A 4 33.66 -18.68 36.12
CA PHE A 4 34.10 -18.04 34.89
C PHE A 4 34.98 -19.03 34.12
N ARG A 5 34.85 -19.14 32.79
CA ARG A 5 35.99 -19.53 31.95
C ARG A 5 35.83 -19.02 30.52
N SER A 6 36.48 -17.90 30.28
CA SER A 6 36.84 -17.41 28.95
C SER A 6 37.71 -18.43 28.20
N ARG A 7 37.57 -18.45 26.88
CA ARG A 7 38.68 -18.71 25.96
C ARG A 7 38.37 -18.14 24.58
N SER A 8 38.95 -16.98 24.31
CA SER A 8 39.12 -16.43 22.96
C SER A 8 40.02 -17.34 22.14
N ILE A 9 39.65 -17.61 20.89
CA ILE A 9 40.59 -18.14 19.89
C ILE A 9 40.33 -17.38 18.58
N ALA A 10 41.36 -16.64 18.18
CA ALA A 10 41.48 -15.99 16.88
C ALA A 10 41.61 -17.02 15.75
N GLY A 11 41.13 -16.67 14.56
CA GLY A 11 41.31 -17.51 13.38
C GLY A 11 40.76 -16.85 12.13
N SER A 12 41.49 -15.86 11.61
CA SER A 12 41.31 -15.36 10.25
C SER A 12 41.72 -16.45 9.26
N LEU A 13 40.80 -16.86 8.39
CA LEU A 13 41.09 -17.67 7.20
C LEU A 13 40.44 -16.99 6.01
N ALA A 14 41.26 -16.26 5.25
CA ALA A 14 40.92 -15.79 3.93
C ALA A 14 40.90 -16.99 2.97
N VAL A 15 39.74 -17.28 2.39
CA VAL A 15 39.61 -18.22 1.26
C VAL A 15 39.50 -17.39 -0.01
N ALA A 16 40.62 -17.29 -0.73
CA ALA A 16 40.65 -17.02 -2.16
C ALA A 16 40.38 -18.33 -2.93
N VAL A 17 40.16 -18.24 -4.26
CA VAL A 17 39.94 -19.31 -5.28
C VAL A 17 38.45 -19.45 -5.66
N ALA A 18 37.99 -19.35 -6.92
CA ALA A 18 38.60 -19.08 -8.23
C ALA A 18 37.52 -18.54 -9.19
N LEU A 19 37.89 -17.57 -10.04
CA LEU A 19 37.07 -17.09 -11.16
C LEU A 19 37.05 -18.16 -12.27
N SER A 20 35.90 -18.80 -12.47
CA SER A 20 35.66 -19.68 -13.62
C SER A 20 35.12 -18.86 -14.78
N ILE A 21 35.95 -18.62 -15.79
CA ILE A 21 35.56 -18.00 -17.06
C ILE A 21 34.93 -19.08 -17.95
N PHE A 22 33.61 -19.05 -18.12
CA PHE A 22 32.92 -19.79 -19.16
C PHE A 22 32.90 -18.95 -20.44
N THR A 23 33.62 -19.40 -21.47
CA THR A 23 33.52 -18.85 -22.83
C THR A 23 32.37 -19.54 -23.56
N VAL A 24 31.28 -18.82 -23.80
CA VAL A 24 30.17 -19.26 -24.67
C VAL A 24 30.49 -18.89 -26.12
N PRO A 25 30.37 -19.81 -27.09
CA PRO A 25 30.44 -19.46 -28.51
C PRO A 25 29.19 -18.69 -28.93
N VAL A 26 29.37 -17.47 -29.44
CA VAL A 26 28.33 -16.67 -30.08
C VAL A 26 28.02 -17.28 -31.44
N ASN A 27 26.88 -17.96 -31.55
CA ASN A 27 26.31 -18.33 -32.84
C ASN A 27 25.40 -17.19 -33.30
N ALA A 28 25.81 -16.44 -34.31
CA ALA A 28 25.05 -15.33 -34.87
C ALA A 28 23.90 -15.86 -35.75
N THR A 29 22.72 -16.01 -35.17
CA THR A 29 21.46 -16.21 -35.89
C THR A 29 21.00 -14.86 -36.45
N PRO A 30 20.60 -14.75 -37.74
CA PRO A 30 20.10 -13.50 -38.28
C PRO A 30 18.82 -13.08 -37.57
N ALA A 31 18.79 -11.82 -37.14
CA ALA A 31 17.67 -11.18 -36.47
C ALA A 31 16.43 -11.24 -37.38
N GLN A 32 15.44 -12.03 -36.99
CA GLN A 32 14.08 -11.83 -37.44
C GLN A 32 13.57 -10.59 -36.71
N THR A 33 13.47 -9.48 -37.44
CA THR A 33 12.72 -8.31 -37.03
C THR A 33 11.25 -8.74 -36.90
N THR A 34 10.88 -9.22 -35.73
CA THR A 34 9.50 -9.11 -35.28
C THR A 34 9.35 -7.67 -34.83
N GLU A 35 8.68 -6.86 -35.64
CA GLU A 35 8.16 -5.57 -35.20
C GLU A 35 7.24 -5.85 -34.00
N VAL A 36 7.78 -5.68 -32.80
CA VAL A 36 6.97 -5.51 -31.60
C VAL A 36 6.29 -4.16 -31.82
N PRO A 37 4.95 -4.09 -31.98
CA PRO A 37 4.29 -2.80 -32.04
C PRO A 37 4.66 -2.08 -30.75
N ALA A 38 5.25 -0.89 -30.91
CA ALA A 38 5.48 0.02 -29.82
C ALA A 38 4.14 0.19 -29.10
N SER A 39 4.03 -0.41 -27.91
CA SER A 39 2.95 -0.09 -27.01
C SER A 39 3.21 1.34 -26.59
N GLU A 40 2.51 2.28 -27.21
CA GLU A 40 2.29 3.59 -26.61
C GLU A 40 1.87 3.37 -25.15
N PRO A 41 2.30 4.23 -24.21
CA PRO A 41 1.70 4.24 -22.88
C PRO A 41 0.23 4.58 -23.07
N GLY A 42 -0.59 3.54 -23.19
CA GLY A 42 -2.01 3.65 -23.45
C GLY A 42 -2.63 4.51 -22.37
N ALA A 43 -3.17 5.65 -22.77
CA ALA A 43 -4.17 6.33 -21.97
C ALA A 43 -5.28 5.31 -21.69
N ILE A 44 -5.32 4.86 -20.44
CA ILE A 44 -6.24 3.84 -19.94
C ILE A 44 -7.64 4.44 -20.06
N SER A 45 -8.39 3.99 -21.07
CA SER A 45 -9.76 4.44 -21.30
C SER A 45 -10.67 3.76 -20.29
N PRO A 46 -11.49 4.50 -19.52
CA PRO A 46 -12.35 3.93 -18.47
C PRO A 46 -13.50 3.05 -19.00
N ALA A 47 -13.61 2.87 -20.32
CA ALA A 47 -14.74 2.19 -20.96
C ALA A 47 -14.63 0.64 -20.99
N ASN A 48 -13.55 0.05 -20.46
CA ASN A 48 -13.32 -1.41 -20.52
C ASN A 48 -12.74 -1.97 -19.21
N LEU A 49 -13.16 -1.39 -18.08
CA LEU A 49 -12.69 -1.76 -16.76
C LEU A 49 -13.44 -2.99 -16.24
N ASP A 50 -12.73 -3.82 -15.48
CA ASP A 50 -13.35 -4.84 -14.65
C ASP A 50 -14.19 -4.12 -13.58
N PRO A 51 -15.52 -4.34 -13.53
CA PRO A 51 -16.39 -3.71 -12.54
C PRO A 51 -15.95 -3.99 -11.09
N ALA A 52 -15.20 -5.05 -10.84
CA ALA A 52 -14.62 -5.33 -9.53
C ALA A 52 -13.53 -4.32 -9.16
N LEU A 53 -12.60 -4.04 -10.08
CA LEU A 53 -11.51 -3.07 -9.89
C LEU A 53 -12.04 -1.65 -9.69
N ASP A 54 -13.11 -1.29 -10.40
CA ASP A 54 -13.79 -0.01 -10.20
C ASP A 54 -14.40 0.08 -8.81
N ALA A 55 -15.03 -0.99 -8.34
CA ALA A 55 -15.65 -0.99 -7.02
C ALA A 55 -14.61 -0.95 -5.88
N GLU A 56 -13.47 -1.61 -6.05
CA GLU A 56 -12.33 -1.55 -5.13
C GLU A 56 -11.69 -0.17 -5.09
N ALA A 57 -11.55 0.49 -6.25
CA ALA A 57 -11.06 1.86 -6.32
C ALA A 57 -11.99 2.80 -5.55
N ARG A 58 -13.31 2.70 -5.77
CA ARG A 58 -14.29 3.54 -5.07
C ARG A 58 -14.33 3.29 -3.57
N ASP A 59 -14.23 2.03 -3.13
CA ASP A 59 -14.15 1.74 -1.70
C ASP A 59 -12.88 2.34 -1.09
N LEU A 60 -11.72 2.25 -1.76
CA LEU A 60 -10.53 2.90 -1.23
C LEU A 60 -10.64 4.44 -1.25
N GLU A 61 -11.28 5.04 -2.26
CA GLU A 61 -11.56 6.48 -2.29
C GLU A 61 -12.35 6.91 -1.05
N ASP A 62 -13.46 6.25 -0.75
CA ASP A 62 -14.30 6.56 0.41
C ASP A 62 -13.51 6.45 1.73
N GLY A 63 -12.67 5.42 1.87
CA GLY A 63 -11.80 5.25 3.03
C GLY A 63 -10.74 6.36 3.18
N LEU A 64 -10.11 6.78 2.08
CA LEU A 64 -9.13 7.87 2.12
C LEU A 64 -9.79 9.24 2.32
N GLU A 65 -10.99 9.46 1.75
CA GLU A 65 -11.80 10.65 2.01
C GLU A 65 -12.21 10.73 3.48
N TYR A 66 -12.57 9.60 4.10
CA TYR A 66 -12.84 9.55 5.53
C TYR A 66 -11.63 10.01 6.35
N ILE A 67 -10.41 9.54 6.04
CA ILE A 67 -9.19 10.02 6.70
C ILE A 67 -9.00 11.53 6.52
N LEU A 68 -9.25 12.06 5.32
CA LEU A 68 -9.14 13.50 5.07
C LEU A 68 -10.18 14.32 5.84
N SER A 69 -11.36 13.76 6.10
CA SER A 69 -12.45 14.41 6.83
C SER A 69 -12.17 14.62 8.31
N ILE A 70 -11.26 13.83 8.90
CA ILE A 70 -10.83 14.02 10.30
C ILE A 70 -10.08 15.35 10.39
N PRO A 71 -10.52 16.33 11.20
CA PRO A 71 -9.84 17.61 11.32
C PRO A 71 -8.39 17.46 11.80
N ASP A 72 -7.47 18.25 11.27
CA ASP A 72 -6.05 18.18 11.67
C ASP A 72 -5.89 18.50 13.16
N GLU A 73 -6.73 19.38 13.72
CA GLU A 73 -6.74 19.74 15.14
C GLU A 73 -7.08 18.53 16.03
N VAL A 74 -7.98 17.65 15.57
CA VAL A 74 -8.32 16.41 16.28
C VAL A 74 -7.13 15.45 16.27
N LEU A 75 -6.45 15.33 15.13
CA LEU A 75 -5.26 14.48 15.01
C LEU A 75 -4.08 15.01 15.84
N LEU A 76 -3.90 16.33 15.92
CA LEU A 76 -2.87 16.97 16.74
C LEU A 76 -3.12 16.82 18.24
N GLN A 77 -4.38 16.67 18.66
CA GLN A 77 -4.74 16.34 20.05
C GLN A 77 -4.42 14.88 20.41
N GLY A 78 -4.11 14.05 19.43
CA GLY A 78 -3.66 12.67 19.59
C GLY A 78 -4.78 11.63 19.52
N ASP A 79 -4.40 10.40 19.86
CA ASP A 79 -5.19 9.20 19.61
C ASP A 79 -6.54 9.19 20.34
N ALA A 80 -6.60 9.72 21.56
CA ALA A 80 -7.83 9.72 22.35
C ALA A 80 -8.90 10.66 21.75
N ALA A 81 -8.49 11.86 21.32
CA ALA A 81 -9.37 12.80 20.64
C ALA A 81 -9.81 12.25 19.28
N THR A 82 -8.88 11.62 18.56
CA THR A 82 -9.17 10.98 17.27
C THR A 82 -10.23 9.87 17.41
N GLN A 83 -10.09 8.98 18.39
CA GLN A 83 -11.09 7.94 18.63
C GLN A 83 -12.45 8.48 19.07
N ALA A 84 -12.48 9.54 19.89
CA ALA A 84 -13.72 10.20 20.29
C ALA A 84 -14.44 10.78 19.07
N TRP A 85 -13.70 11.50 18.22
CA TRP A 85 -14.23 12.03 16.97
C TRP A 85 -14.77 10.92 16.07
N VAL A 86 -14.04 9.81 15.91
CA VAL A 86 -14.51 8.66 15.11
C VAL A 86 -15.81 8.10 15.67
N LYS A 87 -15.96 7.94 16.98
CA LYS A 87 -17.22 7.42 17.56
C LYS A 87 -18.43 8.32 17.25
N GLU A 88 -18.23 9.63 17.17
CA GLU A 88 -19.28 10.61 16.92
C GLU A 88 -19.54 10.83 15.41
N ASN A 89 -18.56 10.55 14.56
CA ASN A 89 -18.56 10.89 13.13
C ASN A 89 -18.39 9.66 12.23
N SER A 90 -18.40 8.44 12.78
CA SER A 90 -18.38 7.22 11.97
C SER A 90 -19.63 7.19 11.09
N PRO A 91 -19.52 6.87 9.79
CA PRO A 91 -20.69 6.59 8.98
C PRO A 91 -21.47 5.48 9.71
N SER A 92 -22.65 5.84 10.22
CA SER A 92 -23.47 4.96 11.07
C SER A 92 -23.52 3.57 10.43
N GLU A 93 -23.50 2.52 11.24
CA GLU A 93 -23.52 1.13 10.80
C GLU A 93 -24.74 0.77 9.90
N ASN A 94 -25.68 1.70 9.72
CA ASN A 94 -26.75 1.68 8.71
C ASN A 94 -26.34 2.12 7.29
N ALA A 95 -25.07 2.43 7.03
CA ALA A 95 -24.50 2.40 5.68
C ALA A 95 -24.36 0.96 5.15
N SER A 96 -24.67 -0.04 5.99
CA SER A 96 -25.08 -1.38 5.56
C SER A 96 -26.58 -1.40 5.18
N GLY A 97 -27.02 -0.45 4.36
CA GLY A 97 -28.36 -0.46 3.77
C GLY A 97 -28.50 -1.58 2.75
N GLY A 98 -28.59 -2.83 3.20
CA GLY A 98 -28.82 -4.01 2.37
C GLY A 98 -27.56 -4.58 1.72
N VAL A 99 -26.56 -4.97 2.51
CA VAL A 99 -25.37 -5.67 1.99
C VAL A 99 -25.63 -7.18 2.01
N SER A 100 -26.03 -7.72 0.86
CA SER A 100 -25.95 -9.16 0.57
C SER A 100 -24.52 -9.63 0.82
N THR A 101 -24.35 -10.83 1.37
CA THR A 101 -23.05 -11.43 1.79
C THR A 101 -21.96 -11.50 0.71
N ALA A 102 -22.26 -11.12 -0.54
CA ALA A 102 -21.28 -10.92 -1.63
C ALA A 102 -20.60 -9.53 -1.62
N ALA A 103 -21.25 -8.48 -1.11
CA ALA A 103 -20.73 -7.10 -1.09
C ALA A 103 -19.90 -6.76 0.16
N VAL A 104 -19.86 -7.65 1.16
CA VAL A 104 -18.92 -7.58 2.30
C VAL A 104 -17.46 -7.71 1.84
N SER A 105 -17.24 -8.26 0.64
CA SER A 105 -15.93 -8.37 0.01
C SER A 105 -15.40 -7.02 -0.48
N VAL A 106 -16.28 -6.12 -0.93
CA VAL A 106 -15.92 -4.90 -1.67
C VAL A 106 -15.89 -3.65 -0.80
N LEU A 107 -16.67 -3.60 0.30
CA LEU A 107 -16.57 -2.54 1.33
C LEU A 107 -15.47 -2.81 2.37
N GLY A 108 -14.56 -3.74 2.06
CA GLY A 108 -13.59 -4.24 3.02
C GLY A 108 -12.56 -3.19 3.40
N CYS A 109 -12.17 -2.32 2.48
CA CYS A 109 -11.12 -1.35 2.67
C CYS A 109 -11.59 -0.16 3.50
N THR A 110 -12.72 0.48 3.15
CA THR A 110 -13.27 1.58 3.96
C THR A 110 -13.53 1.14 5.39
N THR A 111 -14.19 -0.01 5.55
CA THR A 111 -14.51 -0.53 6.89
C THR A 111 -13.27 -0.89 7.69
N ALA A 112 -12.22 -1.44 7.04
CA ALA A 112 -10.93 -1.65 7.68
C ALA A 112 -10.28 -0.34 8.11
N ILE A 113 -10.33 0.71 7.28
CA ILE A 113 -9.81 2.05 7.58
C ILE A 113 -10.53 2.66 8.78
N VAL A 114 -11.86 2.73 8.75
CA VAL A 114 -12.66 3.30 9.86
C VAL A 114 -12.42 2.51 11.15
N GLY A 115 -12.49 1.18 11.07
CA GLY A 115 -12.31 0.28 12.20
C GLY A 115 -10.91 0.39 12.83
N MET A 116 -9.86 0.55 12.03
CA MET A 116 -8.50 0.68 12.56
C MET A 116 -8.28 2.01 13.28
N ILE A 117 -8.94 3.09 12.85
CA ILE A 117 -8.83 4.41 13.50
C ILE A 117 -9.61 4.37 14.82
N GLY A 118 -10.83 3.84 14.79
CA GLY A 118 -11.65 3.64 15.99
C GLY A 118 -11.00 2.70 17.02
N GLY A 119 -10.24 1.70 16.54
CA GLY A 119 -9.47 0.75 17.36
C GLY A 119 -8.05 1.20 17.72
N ASN A 120 -7.63 2.40 17.33
CA ASN A 120 -6.29 2.95 17.53
C ASN A 120 -5.13 2.07 17.02
N LEU A 121 -5.35 1.32 15.94
CA LEU A 121 -4.29 0.54 15.29
C LEU A 121 -3.35 1.43 14.47
N VAL A 122 -3.81 2.64 14.12
CA VAL A 122 -3.02 3.70 13.51
C VAL A 122 -3.15 4.95 14.34
N GLY A 123 -2.06 5.34 14.98
CA GLY A 123 -2.00 6.55 15.78
C GLY A 123 -2.19 7.82 14.92
N ALA A 124 -2.65 8.89 15.55
CA ALA A 124 -3.01 10.14 14.90
C ALA A 124 -1.86 10.76 14.08
N ALA A 125 -0.61 10.57 14.53
CA ALA A 125 0.57 11.01 13.79
C ALA A 125 0.74 10.33 12.42
N LYS A 126 0.36 9.05 12.30
CA LYS A 126 0.37 8.33 11.02
C LYS A 126 -0.76 8.81 10.10
N LEU A 127 -1.93 9.12 10.65
CA LEU A 127 -3.03 9.70 9.87
C LEU A 127 -2.62 11.04 9.26
N LEU A 128 -1.96 11.92 10.03
CA LEU A 128 -1.42 13.17 9.47
C LEU A 128 -0.44 12.93 8.30
N LYS A 129 0.40 11.89 8.38
CA LYS A 129 1.27 11.52 7.26
C LYS A 129 0.48 11.02 6.04
N ILE A 130 -0.52 10.18 6.26
CA ILE A 130 -1.41 9.69 5.19
C ILE A 130 -2.08 10.88 4.50
N LYS A 131 -2.66 11.82 5.27
CA LYS A 131 -3.24 13.07 4.73
C LYS A 131 -2.23 13.86 3.90
N LYS A 132 -0.98 13.98 4.39
CA LYS A 132 0.11 14.65 3.68
C LYS A 132 0.43 13.97 2.35
N TYR A 133 0.59 12.64 2.33
CA TYR A 133 0.90 11.90 1.12
C TYR A 133 -0.22 11.98 0.09
N ILE A 134 -1.48 11.85 0.51
CA ILE A 134 -2.64 12.02 -0.39
C ILE A 134 -2.61 13.42 -1.04
N LYS A 135 -2.34 14.46 -0.26
CA LYS A 135 -2.23 15.83 -0.76
C LYS A 135 -1.04 16.01 -1.72
N GLU A 136 0.11 15.42 -1.42
CA GLU A 136 1.29 15.43 -2.30
C GLU A 136 1.03 14.72 -3.63
N LEU A 137 0.13 13.74 -3.65
CA LEU A 137 -0.28 13.02 -4.86
C LEU A 137 -1.35 13.74 -5.69
N GLY A 138 -1.91 14.86 -5.19
CA GLY A 138 -2.94 15.64 -5.90
C GLY A 138 -4.35 15.53 -5.32
N GLY A 139 -4.55 14.67 -4.31
CA GLY A 139 -5.85 14.41 -3.69
C GLY A 139 -6.20 12.92 -3.71
N VAL A 140 -7.40 12.58 -3.24
CA VAL A 140 -7.81 11.17 -3.11
C VAL A 140 -7.92 10.48 -4.47
N LYS A 141 -8.56 11.12 -5.45
CA LYS A 141 -8.73 10.55 -6.79
C LYS A 141 -7.40 10.25 -7.47
N ASP A 142 -6.47 11.20 -7.44
CA ASP A 142 -5.15 11.02 -8.03
C ASP A 142 -4.35 9.94 -7.29
N ALA A 143 -4.44 9.90 -5.95
CA ALA A 143 -3.82 8.85 -5.15
C ALA A 143 -4.37 7.46 -5.54
N VAL A 144 -5.69 7.28 -5.57
CA VAL A 144 -6.32 5.99 -5.91
C VAL A 144 -6.05 5.62 -7.36
N GLN A 145 -6.09 6.57 -8.30
CA GLN A 145 -5.75 6.30 -9.70
C GLN A 145 -4.30 5.81 -9.85
N LEU A 146 -3.36 6.36 -9.08
CA LEU A 146 -1.97 5.89 -9.06
C LEU A 146 -1.85 4.49 -8.41
N MET A 147 -2.60 4.21 -7.34
CA MET A 147 -2.65 2.86 -6.74
C MET A 147 -3.24 1.84 -7.71
N TRP A 148 -4.29 2.24 -8.44
CA TRP A 148 -4.93 1.42 -9.46
C TRP A 148 -4.01 1.16 -10.65
N GLY A 149 -3.25 2.16 -11.11
CA GLY A 149 -2.19 1.98 -12.11
C GLY A 149 -1.07 1.04 -11.66
N ALA A 150 -0.90 0.87 -10.35
CA ALA A 150 -0.03 -0.13 -9.74
C ALA A 150 -0.76 -1.46 -9.41
N SER A 151 -1.98 -1.64 -9.94
CA SER A 151 -2.85 -2.80 -9.71
C SER A 151 -3.15 -3.07 -8.24
N PHE A 152 -3.20 -2.01 -7.42
CA PHE A 152 -3.29 -2.10 -5.95
C PHE A 152 -2.20 -2.98 -5.32
N SER A 153 -1.10 -3.23 -6.02
CA SER A 153 0.00 -4.03 -5.49
C SER A 153 0.91 -3.17 -4.64
N ALA A 154 0.99 -3.50 -3.35
CA ALA A 154 1.91 -2.89 -2.39
C ALA A 154 3.36 -2.84 -2.92
N GLU A 155 3.84 -3.93 -3.51
CA GLU A 155 5.19 -4.05 -4.05
C GLU A 155 5.41 -3.07 -5.21
N LYS A 156 4.43 -2.94 -6.12
CA LYS A 156 4.51 -2.01 -7.25
C LYS A 156 4.48 -0.56 -6.78
N MET A 157 3.60 -0.21 -5.84
CA MET A 157 3.54 1.14 -5.28
C MET A 157 4.83 1.51 -4.54
N MET A 158 5.40 0.60 -3.76
CA MET A 158 6.69 0.83 -3.10
C MET A 158 7.83 0.96 -4.11
N ALA A 159 7.80 0.20 -5.22
CA ALA A 159 8.79 0.32 -6.29
C ALA A 159 8.70 1.65 -7.05
N VAL A 160 7.49 2.21 -7.21
CA VAL A 160 7.31 3.59 -7.73
C VAL A 160 7.93 4.61 -6.77
N GLY A 161 7.81 4.38 -5.46
CA GLY A 161 8.42 5.22 -4.44
C GLY A 161 7.71 6.56 -4.24
N GLY A 162 8.43 7.55 -3.71
CA GLY A 162 7.89 8.88 -3.44
C GLY A 162 6.70 8.87 -2.46
N ALA A 163 5.73 9.76 -2.69
CA ALA A 163 4.52 9.84 -1.87
C ALA A 163 3.63 8.60 -2.03
N LEU A 164 3.57 7.98 -3.21
CA LEU A 164 2.77 6.77 -3.46
C LEU A 164 3.31 5.58 -2.66
N GLY A 165 4.62 5.34 -2.75
CA GLY A 165 5.27 4.28 -1.97
C GLY A 165 5.18 4.51 -0.47
N SER A 166 5.26 5.77 -0.02
CA SER A 166 5.12 6.12 1.41
C SER A 166 3.68 5.93 1.90
N LEU A 167 2.69 6.30 1.10
CA LEU A 167 1.28 6.06 1.38
C LEU A 167 1.00 4.56 1.46
N ALA A 168 1.48 3.78 0.49
CA ALA A 168 1.37 2.33 0.50
C ALA A 168 2.04 1.71 1.74
N ALA A 169 3.22 2.19 2.15
CA ALA A 169 3.90 1.70 3.35
C ALA A 169 3.12 2.01 4.64
N GLU A 170 2.52 3.19 4.77
CA GLU A 170 1.67 3.52 5.92
C GLU A 170 0.41 2.66 5.97
N LEU A 171 -0.26 2.45 4.82
CA LEU A 171 -1.49 1.67 4.72
C LEU A 171 -1.24 0.16 4.92
N THR A 172 -0.24 -0.41 4.25
CA THR A 172 0.10 -1.85 4.35
C THR A 172 0.76 -2.24 5.67
N GLY A 173 1.23 -1.26 6.45
CA GLY A 173 1.70 -1.47 7.82
C GLY A 173 0.59 -1.95 8.78
N VAL A 174 -0.66 -1.87 8.36
CA VAL A 174 -1.83 -2.39 9.09
C VAL A 174 -2.34 -3.62 8.37
N ALA A 175 -2.28 -4.78 9.04
CA ALA A 175 -2.65 -6.06 8.43
C ALA A 175 -4.06 -6.04 7.82
N ALA A 176 -5.04 -5.46 8.53
CA ALA A 176 -6.42 -5.38 8.05
C ALA A 176 -6.56 -4.56 6.75
N ILE A 177 -5.83 -3.45 6.62
CA ILE A 177 -5.83 -2.64 5.39
C ILE A 177 -5.11 -3.38 4.28
N ARG A 178 -3.95 -3.98 4.57
CA ARG A 178 -3.21 -4.80 3.60
C ARG A 178 -4.12 -5.86 2.98
N ASP A 179 -4.82 -6.61 3.82
CA ASP A 179 -5.61 -7.77 3.41
C ASP A 179 -6.94 -7.38 2.73
N LYS A 180 -7.39 -6.13 2.89
CA LYS A 180 -8.67 -5.65 2.37
C LYS A 180 -8.59 -4.62 1.25
N CYS A 181 -7.46 -3.93 1.11
CA CYS A 181 -7.27 -2.87 0.13
C CYS A 181 -6.25 -3.23 -0.97
N PHE A 182 -5.43 -4.26 -0.76
CA PHE A 182 -4.29 -4.60 -1.63
C PHE A 182 -4.17 -6.12 -1.86
N ALA A 183 -5.31 -6.80 -1.92
CA ALA A 183 -5.41 -8.26 -2.09
C ALA A 183 -5.24 -8.69 -3.56
#